data_AF-A0A8J3J077-F1
#
_entry.id   AF-A0A8J3J077-F1
#
_cell.length_a   1.000
_cell.length_b   1.000
_cell.length_c   1.000
_cell.angle_alpha   90.00
_cell.angle_beta   90.00
_cell.angle_gamma   90.00
#
_symmetry.space_group_name_H-M   'P 1'
#
loop_
_entity.id
_entity.type
_entity.pdbx_description
1 polymer ?
#
loop_
_entity_poly.entity_id
_entity_poly.type
_entity_poly.pdbx_seq_one_letter_code
_entity_poly.pdbx_strand_id
1 'polypeptide(L)'
;MEAKPVGRKQRSIIFMSGIVCLLLVVAAGGYAAFKNSPQPSHAATGAWIENFDGNSLNSNFWNISNERYGMGAIDNEHQGYFQSKNVSVSGGYLTIALTQEKGQVGSNANGIISRGGEIESKTPYGYGTYEWRMRTSSTVASPTDMGGKVVSGQISSGFTYTNNSESELDFEVEGQYPRTAEMTTWHNTHPQTDATEHDQVENDAQIEKMANEFKTYKVVWSANEVTYYINDKQVAHHTSHVPSVAASVMINHWGTDSEEFGGLATVGTTRYLLVDWVSYTPPGAPTPTPTPGTTATTAPTPTPVPPTATPTPAQSTPTPAPTTPNLIQGGSFENTSTLAPWYFTANYPATGNATIDRTTYSSGHASARINVTRADSFNSWNVQFGQSDVAFQKGHTYTITFAAKASANRTGQLDIQLDARPWTEYLKQNFTLSTNWQQYSYTFTPSANITNAEVNFNLGQSKGTVWIDNVAIH
;
A
#
# COMPACT_ATOMS: atom_id res chain seq x y z
N MET A 1 42.98 2.67 35.50
CA MET A 1 41.81 3.55 35.54
C MET A 1 41.42 3.79 34.10
N GLU A 2 40.47 3.02 33.57
CA GLU A 2 39.93 3.22 32.23
C GLU A 2 38.46 2.82 32.26
N ALA A 3 37.62 3.73 31.76
CA ALA A 3 36.17 3.69 31.87
C ALA A 3 35.57 2.60 30.97
N LYS A 4 34.65 1.81 31.53
CA LYS A 4 33.84 0.84 30.79
C LYS A 4 32.86 1.58 29.86
N PRO A 5 32.70 1.16 28.59
CA PRO A 5 31.57 1.57 27.78
C PRO A 5 30.30 0.89 28.30
N VAL A 6 29.28 1.69 28.55
CA VAL A 6 27.93 1.25 28.92
C VAL A 6 27.32 0.48 27.75
N GLY A 7 27.02 -0.80 27.96
CA GLY A 7 26.34 -1.63 26.97
C GLY A 7 24.93 -1.12 26.68
N ARG A 8 24.65 -0.80 25.42
CA ARG A 8 23.28 -0.64 24.93
C ARG A 8 22.71 -2.05 24.79
N LYS A 9 21.77 -2.41 25.68
CA LYS A 9 21.06 -3.68 25.65
C LYS A 9 20.47 -3.90 24.25
N GLN A 10 20.79 -5.04 23.63
CA GLN A 10 19.94 -5.64 22.61
C GLN A 10 18.52 -5.67 23.19
N ARG A 11 17.62 -4.87 22.61
CA ARG A 11 16.19 -5.13 22.79
C ARG A 11 15.88 -6.30 21.88
N SER A 12 15.74 -7.48 22.48
CA SER A 12 15.03 -8.58 21.87
C SER A 12 13.68 -8.05 21.41
N ILE A 13 13.48 -7.96 20.09
CA ILE A 13 12.16 -7.78 19.53
C ILE A 13 11.50 -9.14 19.75
N ILE A 14 10.71 -9.19 20.81
CA ILE A 14 9.73 -10.24 21.01
C ILE A 14 8.75 -10.07 19.85
N PHE A 15 8.82 -10.98 18.87
CA PHE A 15 7.72 -11.19 17.94
C PHE A 15 6.54 -11.69 18.77
N MET A 16 5.58 -10.81 19.03
CA MET A 16 4.25 -11.19 19.44
C MET A 16 3.29 -10.57 18.44
N SER A 17 2.71 -11.46 17.63
CA SER A 17 1.33 -11.42 17.14
C SER A 17 0.94 -10.24 16.26
N GLY A 18 0.66 -10.55 14.99
CA GLY A 18 -0.30 -9.77 14.22
C GLY A 18 -1.54 -9.49 15.07
N ILE A 19 -1.92 -8.22 15.14
CA ILE A 19 -3.17 -7.82 15.78
C ILE A 19 -4.28 -8.25 14.82
N VAL A 20 -4.74 -9.47 15.08
CA VAL A 20 -6.12 -9.93 14.97
C VAL A 20 -7.08 -8.75 15.08
N CYS A 21 -8.15 -8.76 14.30
CA CYS A 21 -9.42 -8.09 14.63
C CYS A 21 -9.87 -8.50 16.06
N LEU A 22 -9.22 -7.96 17.10
CA LEU A 22 -9.45 -8.33 18.48
C LEU A 22 -10.66 -7.53 18.96
N LEU A 23 -11.84 -8.08 18.74
CA LEU A 23 -13.01 -7.80 19.55
C LEU A 23 -12.70 -8.27 20.98
N LEU A 24 -12.10 -7.39 21.80
CA LEU A 24 -12.03 -7.58 23.25
C LEU A 24 -13.44 -7.47 23.85
N VAL A 25 -14.17 -8.60 23.83
CA VAL A 25 -15.33 -8.80 24.70
C VAL A 25 -14.80 -9.03 26.11
N VAL A 26 -14.72 -7.97 26.91
CA VAL A 26 -14.62 -8.13 28.37
C VAL A 26 -15.97 -8.64 28.87
N ALA A 27 -16.04 -9.94 29.13
CA ALA A 27 -17.20 -10.61 29.67
C ALA A 27 -17.53 -10.11 31.09
N ALA A 28 -18.61 -9.35 31.22
CA ALA A 28 -19.47 -9.37 32.41
C ALA A 28 -20.86 -8.78 32.10
N GLY A 29 -21.80 -9.66 31.77
CA GLY A 29 -23.24 -9.39 31.90
C GLY A 29 -23.94 -8.89 30.63
N GLY A 30 -24.54 -9.82 29.89
CA GLY A 30 -25.50 -9.50 28.83
C GLY A 30 -25.22 -10.20 27.51
N TYR A 31 -25.16 -11.54 27.53
CA TYR A 31 -25.23 -12.38 26.34
C TYR A 31 -26.59 -12.16 25.66
N ALA A 32 -26.71 -11.13 24.81
CA ALA A 32 -27.65 -11.12 23.72
C ALA A 32 -26.91 -11.70 22.52
N ALA A 33 -26.83 -13.03 22.52
CA ALA A 33 -26.35 -13.81 21.40
C ALA A 33 -27.06 -13.38 20.11
N PHE A 34 -26.28 -13.07 19.07
CA PHE A 34 -26.72 -13.29 17.69
C PHE A 34 -26.90 -14.79 17.49
N LYS A 35 -28.00 -15.32 18.02
CA LYS A 35 -28.47 -16.68 17.77
C LYS A 35 -28.96 -16.73 16.33
N ASN A 36 -28.36 -17.64 15.57
CA ASN A 36 -28.92 -18.27 14.37
C ASN A 36 -29.60 -17.30 13.40
N SER A 37 -28.81 -16.58 12.62
CA SER A 37 -29.23 -16.26 11.26
C SER A 37 -29.24 -17.58 10.47
N PRO A 38 -30.35 -17.96 9.81
CA PRO A 38 -30.39 -19.17 9.00
C PRO A 38 -29.31 -19.07 7.92
N GLN A 39 -28.56 -20.14 7.73
CA GLN A 39 -27.75 -20.36 6.53
C GLN A 39 -28.55 -19.90 5.30
N PRO A 40 -28.12 -18.88 4.55
CA PRO A 40 -28.62 -18.68 3.21
C PRO A 40 -27.81 -19.61 2.31
N SER A 41 -28.28 -20.84 2.16
CA SER A 41 -28.18 -21.46 0.84
C SER A 41 -28.80 -20.47 -0.15
N HIS A 42 -28.00 -20.03 -1.13
CA HIS A 42 -28.28 -19.04 -2.18
C HIS A 42 -27.75 -17.61 -1.90
N ALA A 43 -26.50 -17.36 -2.31
CA ALA A 43 -26.03 -16.00 -2.61
C ALA A 43 -27.03 -15.31 -3.55
N ALA A 44 -27.28 -14.01 -3.36
CA ALA A 44 -28.11 -13.25 -4.27
C ALA A 44 -27.51 -13.25 -5.70
N THR A 45 -28.36 -13.48 -6.70
CA THR A 45 -27.94 -13.78 -8.08
C THR A 45 -27.98 -12.58 -9.03
N GLY A 46 -28.38 -11.40 -8.53
CA GLY A 46 -28.49 -10.18 -9.34
C GLY A 46 -27.28 -9.27 -9.16
N ALA A 47 -26.77 -8.71 -10.25
CA ALA A 47 -25.85 -7.58 -10.19
C ALA A 47 -26.57 -6.34 -9.63
N TRP A 48 -25.87 -5.52 -8.87
CA TRP A 48 -26.41 -4.28 -8.31
C TRP A 48 -25.34 -3.20 -8.18
N ILE A 49 -25.80 -1.95 -8.13
CA ILE A 49 -24.99 -0.78 -7.82
C ILE A 49 -25.78 0.15 -6.90
N GLU A 50 -25.11 0.67 -5.88
CA GLU A 50 -25.60 1.73 -4.99
C GLU A 50 -24.78 2.99 -5.28
N ASN A 51 -25.45 4.05 -5.74
CA ASN A 51 -24.84 5.33 -6.11
C ASN A 51 -24.99 6.40 -5.02
N PHE A 52 -25.68 6.09 -3.91
CA PHE A 52 -25.92 7.05 -2.82
C PHE A 52 -26.59 8.36 -3.28
N ASP A 53 -27.43 8.30 -4.33
CA ASP A 53 -28.15 9.45 -4.90
C ASP A 53 -29.31 9.98 -4.02
N GLY A 54 -29.61 9.28 -2.93
CA GLY A 54 -30.65 9.67 -1.97
C GLY A 54 -30.24 10.81 -1.04
N ASN A 55 -31.14 11.14 -0.10
CA ASN A 55 -30.87 12.06 1.02
C ASN A 55 -30.55 11.31 2.33
N SER A 56 -30.48 9.98 2.27
CA SER A 56 -30.22 9.09 3.41
C SER A 56 -29.78 7.73 2.91
N LEU A 57 -29.03 7.00 3.74
CA LEU A 57 -28.67 5.61 3.46
C LEU A 57 -29.93 4.76 3.23
N ASN A 58 -29.92 3.91 2.20
CA ASN A 58 -31.02 2.99 1.93
C ASN A 58 -31.11 1.92 3.02
N SER A 59 -31.95 2.16 4.03
CA SER A 59 -32.11 1.28 5.18
C SER A 59 -32.79 -0.06 4.87
N ASN A 60 -33.32 -0.25 3.66
CA ASN A 60 -33.77 -1.57 3.21
C ASN A 60 -32.59 -2.45 2.76
N PHE A 61 -31.50 -1.84 2.29
CA PHE A 61 -30.32 -2.53 1.79
C PHE A 61 -29.20 -2.60 2.83
N TRP A 62 -28.96 -1.52 3.55
CA TRP A 62 -27.85 -1.37 4.49
C TRP A 62 -28.31 -1.46 5.95
N ASN A 63 -27.54 -2.17 6.77
CA ASN A 63 -27.42 -1.94 8.19
C ASN A 63 -26.42 -0.82 8.45
N ILE A 64 -26.60 -0.13 9.57
CA ILE A 64 -25.66 0.88 10.07
C ILE A 64 -25.28 0.52 11.49
N SER A 65 -23.98 0.36 11.73
CA SER A 65 -23.48 0.02 13.06
C SER A 65 -23.70 1.21 14.01
N ASN A 66 -24.26 0.93 15.18
CA ASN A 66 -24.52 1.93 16.21
C ASN A 66 -24.22 1.33 17.58
N GLU A 67 -23.01 0.82 17.71
CA GLU A 67 -22.61 -0.04 18.81
C GLU A 67 -21.88 0.71 19.92
N ARG A 68 -21.93 0.13 21.12
CA ARG A 68 -21.20 0.62 22.29
C ARG A 68 -19.69 0.36 22.19
N TYR A 69 -19.22 -0.47 21.27
CA TYR A 69 -17.79 -0.73 21.05
C TYR A 69 -17.55 -0.84 19.55
N GLY A 70 -16.65 -0.02 19.03
CA GLY A 70 -16.12 -0.12 17.67
C GLY A 70 -14.71 -0.71 17.70
N MET A 71 -14.01 -0.63 16.57
CA MET A 71 -12.71 -1.28 16.39
C MET A 71 -11.54 -0.56 17.08
N GLY A 72 -10.42 -1.27 17.20
CA GLY A 72 -9.12 -0.73 17.62
C GLY A 72 -8.91 -0.60 19.13
N ALA A 73 -9.70 -1.25 19.98
CA ALA A 73 -9.55 -1.10 21.43
C ALA A 73 -8.15 -1.53 21.93
N ILE A 74 -7.51 -0.67 22.73
CA ILE A 74 -6.23 -0.94 23.41
C ILE A 74 -6.49 -0.77 24.90
N ASP A 75 -6.17 -1.79 25.69
CA ASP A 75 -6.51 -1.83 27.12
C ASP A 75 -6.01 -0.59 27.86
N ASN A 76 -6.92 0.08 28.58
CA ASN A 76 -6.68 1.34 29.30
C ASN A 76 -6.08 2.50 28.46
N GLU A 77 -6.04 2.41 27.13
CA GLU A 77 -5.41 3.43 26.28
C GLU A 77 -6.35 3.98 25.22
N HIS A 78 -7.04 3.13 24.46
CA HIS A 78 -7.87 3.55 23.34
C HIS A 78 -9.18 2.76 23.25
N GLN A 79 -10.27 3.44 22.92
CA GLN A 79 -11.57 2.82 22.68
C GLN A 79 -12.24 3.42 21.44
N GLY A 80 -12.51 2.59 20.43
CA GLY A 80 -13.34 2.94 19.29
C GLY A 80 -14.83 2.76 19.54
N TYR A 81 -15.65 3.48 18.79
CA TYR A 81 -17.11 3.39 18.73
C TYR A 81 -17.57 3.61 17.29
N PHE A 82 -18.53 2.82 16.83
CA PHE A 82 -19.30 3.14 15.62
C PHE A 82 -20.57 3.89 15.98
N GLN A 83 -20.82 5.00 15.29
CA GLN A 83 -21.97 5.85 15.55
C GLN A 83 -22.74 6.12 14.27
N SER A 84 -24.04 5.80 14.29
CA SER A 84 -24.89 6.02 13.13
C SER A 84 -24.89 7.47 12.63
N LYS A 85 -24.78 8.44 13.55
CA LYS A 85 -24.71 9.88 13.22
C LYS A 85 -23.46 10.29 12.42
N ASN A 86 -22.43 9.44 12.37
CA ASN A 86 -21.22 9.71 11.59
C ASN A 86 -21.32 9.22 10.15
N VAL A 87 -22.41 8.54 9.79
CA VAL A 87 -22.69 8.12 8.42
C VAL A 87 -23.77 9.03 7.85
N SER A 88 -23.52 9.56 6.66
CA SER A 88 -24.49 10.39 5.95
C SER A 88 -24.44 10.13 4.45
N VAL A 89 -25.56 10.34 3.78
CA VAL A 89 -25.68 10.26 2.32
C VAL A 89 -26.25 11.58 1.83
N SER A 90 -25.53 12.24 0.92
CA SER A 90 -25.93 13.51 0.34
C SER A 90 -25.18 13.75 -0.97
N GLY A 91 -25.88 14.30 -1.97
CA GLY A 91 -25.26 14.75 -3.22
C GLY A 91 -24.60 13.64 -4.04
N GLY A 92 -25.08 12.40 -3.94
CA GLY A 92 -24.50 11.25 -4.64
C GLY A 92 -23.29 10.62 -3.93
N TYR A 93 -23.07 10.93 -2.65
CA TYR A 93 -21.96 10.40 -1.88
C TYR A 93 -22.39 9.88 -0.52
N LEU A 94 -21.83 8.74 -0.14
CA LEU A 94 -21.70 8.33 1.25
C LEU A 94 -20.50 9.06 1.87
N THR A 95 -20.71 9.63 3.05
CA THR A 95 -19.67 10.23 3.89
C THR A 95 -19.66 9.55 5.24
N ILE A 96 -18.50 9.02 5.65
CA ILE A 96 -18.28 8.46 6.99
C ILE A 96 -17.25 9.34 7.72
N ALA A 97 -17.70 10.02 8.76
CA ALA A 97 -16.86 10.89 9.58
C ALA A 97 -16.17 10.13 10.72
N LEU A 98 -14.96 10.57 11.08
CA LEU A 98 -14.22 10.11 12.24
C LEU A 98 -13.75 11.30 13.08
N THR A 99 -13.93 11.18 14.39
CA THR A 99 -13.38 12.10 15.39
C THR A 99 -12.65 11.34 16.49
N GLN A 100 -11.60 11.94 17.04
CA GLN A 100 -10.90 11.43 18.21
C GLN A 100 -10.78 12.50 19.30
N GLU A 101 -11.02 12.10 20.53
CA GLU A 101 -11.00 12.96 21.71
C GLU A 101 -10.28 12.29 22.89
N LYS A 102 -9.75 13.08 23.82
CA LYS A 102 -9.29 12.56 25.11
C LYS A 102 -10.51 12.20 25.96
N GLY A 103 -10.48 11.05 26.62
CA GLY A 103 -11.57 10.60 27.48
C GLY A 103 -11.20 9.41 28.34
N GLN A 104 -12.14 8.99 29.17
CA GLN A 104 -11.92 7.87 30.08
C GLN A 104 -11.98 6.52 29.34
N VAL A 105 -10.89 5.75 29.40
CA VAL A 105 -10.77 4.38 28.89
C VAL A 105 -10.32 3.48 30.04
N GLY A 106 -11.20 2.59 30.51
CA GLY A 106 -10.96 1.81 31.72
C GLY A 106 -10.66 2.70 32.92
N SER A 107 -9.47 2.54 33.48
CA SER A 107 -8.94 3.33 34.62
C SER A 107 -8.21 4.61 34.21
N ASN A 108 -7.89 4.77 32.92
CA ASN A 108 -7.17 5.93 32.40
C ASN A 108 -8.13 7.06 32.05
N ALA A 109 -8.05 8.18 32.77
CA ALA A 109 -8.87 9.38 32.51
C ALA A 109 -8.47 10.14 31.23
N ASN A 110 -7.29 9.84 30.66
CA ASN A 110 -6.68 10.54 29.53
C ASN A 110 -6.42 9.60 28.32
N GLY A 111 -7.20 8.51 28.21
CA GLY A 111 -7.19 7.65 27.04
C GLY A 111 -7.76 8.35 25.80
N ILE A 112 -7.78 7.65 24.67
CA ILE A 112 -8.36 8.14 23.42
C ILE A 112 -9.70 7.47 23.17
N ILE A 113 -10.70 8.27 22.82
CA ILE A 113 -12.00 7.80 22.34
C ILE A 113 -12.12 8.15 20.86
N SER A 114 -12.29 7.12 20.02
CA SER A 114 -12.55 7.27 18.59
C SER A 114 -14.01 7.04 18.27
N ARG A 115 -14.59 7.87 17.40
CA ARG A 115 -15.98 7.74 16.95
C ARG A 115 -16.01 7.76 15.44
N GLY A 116 -16.23 6.60 14.85
CA GLY A 116 -16.29 6.36 13.41
C GLY A 116 -17.70 5.97 12.95
N GLY A 117 -17.79 5.37 11.78
CA GLY A 117 -19.03 4.77 11.27
C GLY A 117 -18.75 3.53 10.42
N GLU A 118 -19.77 2.70 10.27
CA GLU A 118 -19.73 1.47 9.50
C GLU A 118 -21.11 1.16 8.93
N ILE A 119 -21.12 0.67 7.69
CA ILE A 119 -22.31 0.15 7.03
C ILE A 119 -22.05 -1.27 6.54
N GLU A 120 -23.09 -2.08 6.53
CA GLU A 120 -23.06 -3.48 6.12
C GLU A 120 -24.27 -3.79 5.24
N SER A 121 -24.08 -4.46 4.11
CA SER A 121 -25.21 -4.95 3.31
C SER A 121 -25.97 -6.03 4.07
N LYS A 122 -27.30 -5.95 4.12
CA LYS A 122 -28.13 -6.97 4.81
C LYS A 122 -28.08 -8.37 4.16
N THR A 123 -27.69 -8.42 2.89
CA THR A 123 -27.62 -9.65 2.11
C THR A 123 -26.15 -9.98 1.88
N PRO A 124 -25.69 -11.21 2.17
CA PRO A 124 -24.36 -11.65 1.81
C PRO A 124 -24.31 -12.08 0.34
N TYR A 125 -23.13 -11.92 -0.27
CA TYR A 125 -22.86 -12.24 -1.67
C TYR A 125 -21.68 -13.21 -1.78
N GLY A 126 -21.70 -14.06 -2.82
CA GLY A 126 -20.68 -15.11 -3.03
C GLY A 126 -19.60 -14.68 -4.02
N TYR A 127 -19.05 -15.62 -4.78
CA TYR A 127 -18.14 -15.31 -5.88
C TYR A 127 -18.72 -14.24 -6.80
N GLY A 128 -17.87 -13.37 -7.33
CA GLY A 128 -18.25 -12.23 -8.14
C GLY A 128 -17.21 -11.14 -8.13
N THR A 129 -17.55 -10.02 -8.74
CA THR A 129 -16.75 -8.79 -8.74
C THR A 129 -17.38 -7.80 -7.79
N TYR A 130 -16.62 -7.33 -6.82
CA TYR A 130 -16.99 -6.29 -5.86
C TYR A 130 -16.21 -5.04 -6.21
N GLU A 131 -16.87 -3.88 -6.19
CA GLU A 131 -16.22 -2.62 -6.52
C GLU A 131 -16.70 -1.51 -5.60
N TRP A 132 -15.77 -0.66 -5.15
CA TRP A 132 -16.05 0.55 -4.39
C TRP A 132 -15.25 1.70 -4.99
N ARG A 133 -15.92 2.79 -5.37
CA ARG A 133 -15.22 4.02 -5.75
C ARG A 133 -15.15 4.94 -4.55
N MET A 134 -13.99 4.96 -3.89
CA MET A 134 -13.79 5.69 -2.64
C MET A 134 -12.59 6.64 -2.68
N ARG A 135 -12.66 7.66 -1.84
CA ARG A 135 -11.56 8.54 -1.49
C ARG A 135 -11.32 8.42 0.01
N THR A 136 -10.13 7.96 0.38
CA THR A 136 -9.80 7.61 1.76
C THR A 136 -9.74 8.83 2.68
N SER A 137 -9.69 8.58 3.98
CA SER A 137 -9.80 9.60 5.02
C SER A 137 -8.94 10.84 4.77
N SER A 138 -9.60 12.01 4.76
CA SER A 138 -8.93 13.30 4.78
C SER A 138 -9.70 14.33 5.62
N THR A 139 -9.09 15.49 5.87
CA THR A 139 -9.72 16.60 6.60
C THR A 139 -10.83 17.33 5.82
N VAL A 140 -11.18 16.92 4.60
CA VAL A 140 -12.21 17.59 3.78
C VAL A 140 -13.38 16.66 3.47
N ALA A 141 -14.58 17.12 3.83
CA ALA A 141 -15.83 16.40 3.58
C ALA A 141 -16.36 16.60 2.15
N SER A 142 -15.85 17.61 1.42
CA SER A 142 -16.33 17.93 0.08
C SER A 142 -15.75 16.97 -0.96
N PRO A 143 -16.57 16.27 -1.77
CA PRO A 143 -16.10 15.32 -2.78
C PRO A 143 -15.30 15.97 -3.91
N THR A 144 -15.47 17.27 -4.14
CA THR A 144 -14.76 18.02 -5.20
C THR A 144 -13.52 18.76 -4.68
N ASP A 145 -13.36 18.89 -3.37
CA ASP A 145 -12.18 19.53 -2.78
C ASP A 145 -11.04 18.50 -2.66
N MET A 146 -9.98 18.71 -3.44
CA MET A 146 -8.78 17.85 -3.43
C MET A 146 -7.73 18.32 -2.40
N GLY A 147 -7.97 19.39 -1.66
CA GLY A 147 -7.06 19.98 -0.67
C GLY A 147 -6.99 19.27 0.68
N GLY A 148 -7.65 18.11 0.80
CA GLY A 148 -7.65 17.28 2.00
C GLY A 148 -6.27 16.91 2.49
N LYS A 149 -6.05 17.03 3.80
CA LYS A 149 -4.84 16.54 4.46
C LYS A 149 -5.14 15.19 5.09
N VAL A 150 -4.18 14.28 5.02
CA VAL A 150 -4.24 13.03 5.78
C VAL A 150 -3.59 13.23 7.13
N VAL A 151 -4.16 12.60 8.15
CA VAL A 151 -3.68 12.60 9.52
C VAL A 151 -3.65 11.16 10.05
N SER A 152 -2.69 10.86 10.93
CA SER A 152 -2.51 9.56 11.60
C SER A 152 -3.68 9.24 12.54
N GLY A 153 -3.92 7.98 12.87
CA GLY A 153 -4.93 7.59 13.85
C GLY A 153 -6.24 7.13 13.25
N GLN A 154 -6.23 6.58 12.03
CA GLN A 154 -7.43 6.14 11.33
C GLN A 154 -7.16 4.99 10.38
N ILE A 155 -8.24 4.27 10.06
CA ILE A 155 -8.32 3.28 9.00
C ILE A 155 -9.56 3.60 8.14
N SER A 156 -9.38 3.56 6.82
CA SER A 156 -10.45 3.61 5.83
C SER A 156 -10.56 2.25 5.14
N SER A 157 -11.70 1.58 5.23
CA SER A 157 -11.84 0.21 4.71
C SER A 157 -13.06 0.02 3.81
N GLY A 158 -12.89 -0.80 2.77
CA GLY A 158 -13.96 -1.39 1.96
C GLY A 158 -13.68 -2.88 1.81
N PHE A 159 -14.60 -3.72 2.30
CA PHE A 159 -14.31 -5.12 2.50
C PHE A 159 -15.55 -6.00 2.40
N THR A 160 -15.36 -7.31 2.43
CA THR A 160 -16.44 -8.27 2.69
C THR A 160 -16.16 -9.02 3.98
N TYR A 161 -17.18 -9.37 4.75
CA TYR A 161 -17.00 -10.11 5.99
C TYR A 161 -18.16 -11.07 6.29
N THR A 162 -17.85 -12.23 6.86
CA THR A 162 -18.83 -13.12 7.49
C THR A 162 -18.17 -13.93 8.60
N ASN A 163 -18.93 -14.11 9.69
CA ASN A 163 -18.70 -15.11 10.72
C ASN A 163 -17.22 -15.28 11.13
N ASN A 164 -16.63 -14.27 11.77
CA ASN A 164 -15.26 -14.34 12.30
C ASN A 164 -14.21 -14.68 11.24
N SER A 165 -14.28 -13.96 10.11
CA SER A 165 -13.38 -14.12 8.97
C SER A 165 -13.46 -15.51 8.32
N GLU A 166 -14.58 -16.24 8.47
CA GLU A 166 -14.85 -17.45 7.68
C GLU A 166 -14.75 -17.13 6.19
N SER A 167 -15.14 -15.91 5.82
CA SER A 167 -14.80 -15.30 4.54
C SER A 167 -14.64 -13.80 4.73
N GLU A 168 -13.44 -13.27 4.50
CA GLU A 168 -13.18 -11.84 4.55
C GLU A 168 -12.15 -11.41 3.50
N LEU A 169 -12.43 -10.30 2.82
CA LEU A 169 -11.65 -9.77 1.71
C LEU A 169 -11.54 -8.26 1.88
N ASP A 170 -10.32 -7.78 2.12
CA ASP A 170 -10.12 -6.40 2.58
C ASP A 170 -9.45 -5.51 1.55
N PHE A 171 -9.85 -4.25 1.56
CA PHE A 171 -8.98 -3.12 1.28
C PHE A 171 -8.93 -2.24 2.53
N GLU A 172 -7.76 -2.00 3.08
CA GLU A 172 -7.54 -1.10 4.21
C GLU A 172 -6.49 -0.03 3.89
N VAL A 173 -6.73 1.21 4.33
CA VAL A 173 -5.79 2.32 4.14
C VAL A 173 -5.58 3.06 5.45
N GLU A 174 -4.36 2.94 5.97
CA GLU A 174 -3.94 3.55 7.22
C GLU A 174 -3.71 5.06 7.14
N GLY A 175 -3.94 5.77 8.25
CA GLY A 175 -3.63 7.19 8.39
C GLY A 175 -2.14 7.49 8.41
N GLN A 176 -1.33 6.57 8.96
CA GLN A 176 0.12 6.70 8.98
C GLN A 176 0.78 6.29 7.65
N TYR A 177 0.13 5.41 6.88
CA TYR A 177 0.57 5.00 5.54
C TYR A 177 -0.48 5.32 4.46
N PRO A 178 -0.81 6.61 4.23
CA PRO A 178 -1.96 6.98 3.40
C PRO A 178 -1.74 6.82 1.89
N ARG A 179 -0.64 6.15 1.52
CA ARG A 179 -0.30 5.73 0.17
C ARG A 179 -0.25 4.22 0.02
N THR A 180 -0.44 3.47 1.10
CA THR A 180 -0.48 2.01 1.10
C THR A 180 -1.94 1.59 1.15
N ALA A 181 -2.37 0.83 0.16
CA ALA A 181 -3.58 0.03 0.25
C ALA A 181 -3.15 -1.39 0.62
N GLU A 182 -3.62 -1.87 1.75
CA GLU A 182 -3.46 -3.25 2.20
C GLU A 182 -4.63 -4.07 1.68
N MET A 183 -4.32 -5.23 1.14
CA MET A 183 -5.29 -6.20 0.63
C MET A 183 -5.08 -7.52 1.33
N THR A 184 -6.11 -7.96 2.03
CA THR A 184 -6.05 -9.20 2.81
C THR A 184 -7.17 -10.14 2.37
N THR A 185 -6.83 -11.42 2.22
CA THR A 185 -7.80 -12.49 2.03
C THR A 185 -7.71 -13.41 3.23
N TRP A 186 -8.79 -13.48 4.00
CA TRP A 186 -8.95 -14.35 5.14
C TRP A 186 -9.87 -15.54 4.82
N HIS A 187 -9.52 -16.68 5.39
CA HIS A 187 -10.34 -17.88 5.40
C HIS A 187 -10.12 -18.65 6.70
N ASN A 188 -10.87 -18.24 7.72
CA ASN A 188 -10.96 -18.94 8.99
C ASN A 188 -11.82 -20.20 8.85
N THR A 189 -11.16 -21.36 8.82
CA THR A 189 -11.85 -22.66 8.70
C THR A 189 -12.54 -23.11 9.99
N HIS A 190 -12.33 -22.39 11.10
CA HIS A 190 -12.86 -22.69 12.43
C HIS A 190 -13.44 -21.42 13.09
N PRO A 191 -14.54 -20.86 12.56
CA PRO A 191 -15.04 -19.54 12.97
C PRO A 191 -15.58 -19.46 14.41
N GLN A 192 -15.63 -20.58 15.14
CA GLN A 192 -15.91 -20.60 16.57
C GLN A 192 -14.74 -20.07 17.42
N THR A 193 -13.56 -19.93 16.81
CA THR A 193 -12.34 -19.35 17.40
C THR A 193 -11.82 -18.23 16.52
N ASP A 194 -11.19 -17.23 17.14
CA ASP A 194 -10.62 -16.07 16.46
C ASP A 194 -9.65 -16.47 15.34
N ALA A 195 -9.76 -15.78 14.20
CA ALA A 195 -8.86 -15.94 13.08
C ALA A 195 -7.43 -15.53 13.47
N THR A 196 -6.45 -16.16 12.84
CA THR A 196 -5.02 -15.93 13.11
C THR A 196 -4.27 -15.58 11.83
N GLU A 197 -3.03 -15.10 11.94
CA GLU A 197 -2.17 -14.84 10.78
C GLU A 197 -1.97 -16.04 9.84
N HIS A 198 -2.23 -17.27 10.31
CA HIS A 198 -2.19 -18.49 9.49
C HIS A 198 -3.42 -18.69 8.61
N ASP A 199 -4.49 -17.94 8.85
CA ASP A 199 -5.76 -18.03 8.13
C ASP A 199 -5.85 -17.02 6.98
N GLN A 200 -4.75 -16.32 6.67
CA GLN A 200 -4.75 -15.23 5.70
C GLN A 200 -3.60 -15.24 4.70
N VAL A 201 -3.77 -14.44 3.66
CA VAL A 201 -2.70 -13.94 2.80
C VAL A 201 -2.92 -12.46 2.57
N GLU A 202 -1.84 -11.70 2.61
CA GLU A 202 -1.85 -10.24 2.56
C GLU A 202 -0.83 -9.74 1.53
N ASN A 203 -1.20 -8.65 0.84
CA ASN A 203 -0.33 -7.87 0.00
C ASN A 203 -0.62 -6.38 0.18
N ASP A 204 0.37 -5.53 -0.07
CA ASP A 204 0.18 -4.09 -0.13
C ASP A 204 0.43 -3.53 -1.53
N ALA A 205 -0.14 -2.36 -1.81
CA ALA A 205 0.14 -1.60 -3.02
C ALA A 205 0.26 -0.10 -2.74
N GLN A 206 1.29 0.50 -3.34
CA GLN A 206 1.52 1.94 -3.29
C GLN A 206 0.65 2.68 -4.31
N ILE A 207 -0.30 3.47 -3.83
CA ILE A 207 -1.26 4.24 -4.63
C ILE A 207 -1.19 5.71 -4.22
N GLU A 208 -0.89 6.56 -5.20
CA GLU A 208 -0.83 8.00 -4.98
C GLU A 208 -2.21 8.62 -4.79
N LYS A 209 -2.26 9.65 -3.94
CA LYS A 209 -3.40 10.55 -3.79
C LYS A 209 -4.73 9.85 -3.42
N MET A 210 -4.72 8.72 -2.72
CA MET A 210 -5.94 8.02 -2.31
C MET A 210 -6.90 8.88 -1.47
N ALA A 211 -6.36 9.81 -0.69
CA ALA A 211 -7.15 10.73 0.13
C ALA A 211 -7.54 12.03 -0.58
N ASN A 212 -6.97 12.31 -1.76
CA ASN A 212 -7.20 13.54 -2.52
C ASN A 212 -8.07 13.30 -3.76
N GLU A 213 -8.00 12.11 -4.34
CA GLU A 213 -8.70 11.70 -5.56
C GLU A 213 -9.42 10.38 -5.33
N PHE A 214 -10.63 10.24 -5.88
CA PHE A 214 -11.33 8.95 -5.89
C PHE A 214 -10.53 7.90 -6.66
N LYS A 215 -10.46 6.69 -6.09
CA LYS A 215 -9.94 5.49 -6.75
C LYS A 215 -11.04 4.44 -6.78
N THR A 216 -11.03 3.60 -7.81
CA THR A 216 -11.91 2.43 -7.90
C THR A 216 -11.15 1.24 -7.37
N TYR A 217 -11.59 0.70 -6.25
CA TYR A 217 -11.08 -0.51 -5.63
C TYR A 217 -11.96 -1.66 -6.09
N LYS A 218 -11.36 -2.77 -6.52
CA LYS A 218 -12.10 -3.90 -7.09
C LYS A 218 -11.51 -5.22 -6.63
N VAL A 219 -12.38 -6.14 -6.23
CA VAL A 219 -12.05 -7.53 -5.91
C VAL A 219 -12.79 -8.45 -6.86
N VAL A 220 -12.05 -9.29 -7.57
CA VAL A 220 -12.60 -10.40 -8.36
C VAL A 220 -12.39 -11.68 -7.58
N TRP A 221 -13.46 -12.22 -7.02
CA TRP A 221 -13.44 -13.41 -6.19
C TRP A 221 -14.06 -14.60 -6.93
N SER A 222 -13.30 -15.69 -7.03
CA SER A 222 -13.72 -16.96 -7.61
C SER A 222 -13.35 -18.12 -6.68
N ALA A 223 -13.71 -19.35 -7.07
CA ALA A 223 -13.45 -20.54 -6.25
C ALA A 223 -11.96 -20.83 -5.99
N ASN A 224 -11.06 -20.36 -6.86
CA ASN A 224 -9.64 -20.72 -6.77
C ASN A 224 -8.73 -19.51 -6.51
N GLU A 225 -9.27 -18.29 -6.60
CA GLU A 225 -8.46 -17.08 -6.52
C GLU A 225 -9.28 -15.85 -6.14
N VAL A 226 -8.58 -14.90 -5.53
CA VAL A 226 -9.02 -13.53 -5.32
C VAL A 226 -8.03 -12.60 -6.02
N THR A 227 -8.50 -11.72 -6.89
CA THR A 227 -7.65 -10.74 -7.57
C THR A 227 -8.10 -9.33 -7.22
N TYR A 228 -7.16 -8.51 -6.76
CA TYR A 228 -7.41 -7.14 -6.34
C TYR A 228 -6.93 -6.17 -7.41
N TYR A 229 -7.71 -5.12 -7.64
CA TYR A 229 -7.42 -4.07 -8.60
C TYR A 229 -7.66 -2.70 -7.96
N ILE A 230 -6.85 -1.72 -8.35
CA ILE A 230 -7.10 -0.31 -8.07
C ILE A 230 -6.99 0.46 -9.39
N ASN A 231 -8.05 1.19 -9.77
CA ASN A 231 -8.21 1.83 -11.08
C ASN A 231 -7.94 0.87 -12.24
N ASP A 232 -8.56 -0.30 -12.20
CA ASP A 232 -8.42 -1.40 -13.17
C ASP A 232 -7.01 -1.97 -13.34
N LYS A 233 -6.02 -1.49 -12.59
CA LYS A 233 -4.70 -2.10 -12.50
C LYS A 233 -4.72 -3.17 -11.42
N GLN A 234 -4.37 -4.40 -11.79
CA GLN A 234 -4.18 -5.48 -10.83
C GLN A 234 -3.05 -5.11 -9.85
N VAL A 235 -3.33 -5.24 -8.54
CA VAL A 235 -2.41 -4.90 -7.45
C VAL A 235 -2.06 -6.09 -6.56
N ALA A 236 -2.94 -7.09 -6.46
CA ALA A 236 -2.66 -8.34 -5.77
C ALA A 236 -3.41 -9.52 -6.41
N HIS A 237 -2.91 -10.73 -6.18
CA HIS A 237 -3.49 -11.98 -6.66
C HIS A 237 -3.22 -13.08 -5.66
N HIS A 238 -4.27 -13.55 -4.99
CA HIS A 238 -4.22 -14.52 -3.91
C HIS A 238 -4.84 -15.84 -4.39
N THR A 239 -4.09 -16.94 -4.27
CA THR A 239 -4.52 -18.29 -4.64
C THR A 239 -4.52 -19.27 -3.46
N SER A 240 -4.07 -18.82 -2.29
CA SER A 240 -4.17 -19.51 -1.01
C SER A 240 -5.19 -18.81 -0.11
N HIS A 241 -5.72 -19.54 0.88
CA HIS A 241 -6.73 -19.03 1.81
C HIS A 241 -7.95 -18.42 1.13
N VAL A 242 -8.29 -18.86 -0.09
CA VAL A 242 -9.45 -18.35 -0.83
C VAL A 242 -10.72 -18.82 -0.11
N PRO A 243 -11.56 -17.91 0.40
CA PRO A 243 -12.78 -18.27 1.09
C PRO A 243 -13.86 -18.76 0.12
N SER A 244 -14.91 -19.38 0.66
CA SER A 244 -16.04 -19.91 -0.14
C SER A 244 -17.44 -19.53 0.37
N VAL A 245 -17.56 -18.92 1.56
CA VAL A 245 -18.85 -18.61 2.17
C VAL A 245 -19.26 -17.18 1.83
N ALA A 246 -20.52 -17.00 1.42
CA ALA A 246 -21.02 -15.69 1.07
C ALA A 246 -20.87 -14.69 2.24
N ALA A 247 -20.43 -13.48 1.92
CA ALA A 247 -20.08 -12.44 2.88
C ALA A 247 -20.81 -11.12 2.62
N SER A 248 -21.10 -10.38 3.68
CA SER A 248 -21.69 -9.04 3.58
C SER A 248 -20.66 -8.06 3.02
N VAL A 249 -21.08 -7.12 2.18
CA VAL A 249 -20.24 -5.98 1.78
C VAL A 249 -20.26 -4.95 2.90
N MET A 250 -19.08 -4.49 3.31
CA MET A 250 -18.91 -3.55 4.41
C MET A 250 -18.01 -2.38 4.02
N ILE A 251 -18.29 -1.22 4.60
CA ILE A 251 -17.43 -0.02 4.52
C ILE A 251 -17.38 0.59 5.91
N ASN A 252 -16.19 0.87 6.41
CA ASN A 252 -16.03 1.57 7.68
C ASN A 252 -14.90 2.62 7.64
N HIS A 253 -14.99 3.54 8.59
CA HIS A 253 -13.95 4.51 8.89
C HIS A 253 -13.84 4.61 10.40
N TRP A 254 -12.73 4.15 10.95
CA TRP A 254 -12.54 3.99 12.39
C TRP A 254 -11.17 4.52 12.83
N GLY A 255 -11.06 4.83 14.12
CA GLY A 255 -9.86 5.43 14.69
C GLY A 255 -9.04 4.42 15.47
N THR A 256 -7.74 4.70 15.57
CA THR A 256 -6.75 3.92 16.31
C THR A 256 -5.83 4.88 17.10
N ASP A 257 -5.10 4.33 18.06
CA ASP A 257 -4.00 5.00 18.77
C ASP A 257 -2.82 4.04 18.89
N SER A 258 -2.37 3.49 17.77
CA SER A 258 -1.34 2.45 17.71
C SER A 258 -0.21 2.85 16.78
N GLU A 259 1.03 2.64 17.19
CA GLU A 259 2.20 2.80 16.30
C GLU A 259 2.27 1.67 15.24
N GLU A 260 1.52 0.58 15.44
CA GLU A 260 1.59 -0.61 14.61
C GLU A 260 0.54 -0.60 13.50
N PHE A 261 -0.66 -0.08 13.76
CA PHE A 261 -1.76 -0.11 12.80
C PHE A 261 -2.67 1.12 12.89
N GLY A 262 -2.79 1.82 11.77
CA GLY A 262 -3.52 3.07 11.53
C GLY A 262 -2.87 4.34 12.10
N GLY A 263 -1.87 4.18 12.96
CA GLY A 263 -1.08 5.25 13.57
C GLY A 263 -1.63 5.80 14.88
N LEU A 264 -0.82 6.62 15.55
CA LEU A 264 -1.21 7.34 16.76
C LEU A 264 -2.35 8.31 16.48
N ALA A 265 -3.22 8.50 17.48
CA ALA A 265 -4.42 9.31 17.38
C ALA A 265 -4.12 10.79 17.07
N THR A 266 -4.94 11.39 16.21
CA THR A 266 -4.94 12.84 15.96
C THR A 266 -6.18 13.47 16.57
N VAL A 267 -6.06 13.87 17.83
CA VAL A 267 -7.16 14.46 18.62
C VAL A 267 -7.61 15.82 18.07
N GLY A 268 -8.92 16.07 18.10
CA GLY A 268 -9.50 17.36 17.74
C GLY A 268 -9.58 17.64 16.24
N THR A 269 -9.24 16.65 15.40
CA THR A 269 -9.38 16.73 13.94
C THR A 269 -10.52 15.83 13.49
N THR A 270 -11.48 16.40 12.75
CA THR A 270 -12.49 15.60 12.04
C THR A 270 -11.97 15.22 10.67
N ARG A 271 -12.24 13.98 10.26
CA ARG A 271 -11.81 13.40 8.99
C ARG A 271 -12.96 12.65 8.35
N TYR A 272 -12.87 12.47 7.04
CA TYR A 272 -13.96 11.96 6.22
C TYR A 272 -13.45 10.95 5.19
N LEU A 273 -14.04 9.74 5.21
CA LEU A 273 -14.02 8.79 4.11
C LEU A 273 -15.22 9.11 3.21
N LEU A 274 -14.99 9.23 1.90
CA LEU A 274 -16.04 9.46 0.92
C LEU A 274 -16.16 8.29 -0.04
N VAL A 275 -17.40 7.88 -0.35
CA VAL A 275 -17.69 6.81 -1.31
C VAL A 275 -18.73 7.32 -2.31
N ASP A 276 -18.39 7.20 -3.59
CA ASP A 276 -19.24 7.61 -4.72
C ASP A 276 -20.25 6.51 -5.05
N TRP A 277 -19.79 5.27 -5.20
CA TRP A 277 -20.67 4.14 -5.43
C TRP A 277 -20.03 2.82 -4.98
N VAL A 278 -20.88 1.83 -4.77
CA VAL A 278 -20.52 0.44 -4.48
C VAL A 278 -21.28 -0.48 -5.41
N SER A 279 -20.66 -1.54 -5.91
CA SER A 279 -21.34 -2.51 -6.76
C SER A 279 -20.88 -3.95 -6.51
N TYR A 280 -21.74 -4.87 -6.93
CA TYR A 280 -21.43 -6.28 -7.02
C TYR A 280 -21.97 -6.85 -8.33
N THR A 281 -21.17 -7.70 -8.97
CA THR A 281 -21.51 -8.42 -10.20
C THR A 281 -21.24 -9.91 -10.03
N PRO A 282 -22.27 -10.78 -10.05
CA PRO A 282 -22.06 -12.23 -10.01
C PRO A 282 -21.35 -12.72 -11.29
N PRO A 283 -20.66 -13.88 -11.26
CA PRO A 283 -19.92 -14.40 -12.40
C PRO A 283 -20.81 -14.56 -13.64
N GLY A 284 -20.34 -14.03 -14.77
CA GLY A 284 -21.05 -14.09 -16.05
C GLY A 284 -22.20 -13.10 -16.23
N ALA A 285 -22.52 -12.28 -15.22
CA ALA A 285 -23.47 -11.18 -15.37
C ALA A 285 -22.79 -9.93 -15.99
N PRO A 286 -23.55 -9.07 -16.68
CA PRO A 286 -23.01 -7.78 -17.14
C PRO A 286 -22.69 -6.87 -15.94
N THR A 287 -21.54 -6.19 -16.00
CA THR A 287 -21.14 -5.20 -14.99
C THR A 287 -22.14 -4.04 -14.98
N PRO A 288 -22.74 -3.69 -13.82
CA PRO A 288 -23.60 -2.53 -13.70
C PRO A 288 -22.76 -1.26 -13.92
N THR A 289 -23.29 -0.30 -14.65
CA THR A 289 -22.58 0.97 -14.92
C THR A 289 -23.03 2.02 -13.90
N PRO A 290 -22.10 2.75 -13.25
CA PRO A 290 -22.45 3.88 -12.39
C PRO A 290 -23.19 4.95 -13.19
N THR A 291 -24.22 5.52 -12.58
CA THR A 291 -24.85 6.73 -13.13
C THR A 291 -23.89 7.89 -12.86
N PRO A 292 -23.55 8.75 -13.84
CA PRO A 292 -22.70 9.90 -13.56
C PRO A 292 -23.35 10.80 -12.49
N GLY A 293 -22.74 10.86 -11.31
CA GLY A 293 -23.13 11.82 -10.27
C GLY A 293 -23.08 13.23 -10.86
N THR A 294 -24.13 14.03 -10.63
CA THR A 294 -24.24 15.40 -11.14
C THR A 294 -23.13 16.28 -10.58
N THR A 295 -21.98 16.31 -11.24
CA THR A 295 -20.91 17.26 -10.98
C THR A 295 -20.83 18.21 -12.18
N ALA A 296 -20.86 19.52 -11.89
CA ALA A 296 -20.92 20.58 -12.90
C ALA A 296 -19.82 20.44 -13.96
N THR A 297 -20.26 20.49 -15.22
CA THR A 297 -19.47 20.44 -16.45
C THR A 297 -18.34 21.46 -16.42
N THR A 298 -17.08 21.00 -16.50
CA THR A 298 -15.98 21.80 -17.05
C THR A 298 -15.80 21.44 -18.52
N ALA A 299 -15.61 22.48 -19.33
CA ALA A 299 -15.65 22.46 -20.80
C ALA A 299 -14.64 21.50 -21.45
N PRO A 300 -14.92 20.98 -22.67
CA PRO A 300 -14.05 20.02 -23.34
C PRO A 300 -12.76 20.67 -23.85
N THR A 301 -11.62 20.09 -23.48
CA THR A 301 -10.31 20.35 -24.10
C THR A 301 -10.22 19.55 -25.41
N PRO A 302 -9.68 20.12 -26.52
CA PRO A 302 -9.67 19.46 -27.82
C PRO A 302 -8.72 18.26 -27.87
N THR A 303 -9.14 17.29 -28.68
CA THR A 303 -8.53 15.98 -28.94
C THR A 303 -7.13 16.06 -29.56
N PRO A 304 -6.14 15.24 -29.13
CA PRO A 304 -4.93 15.02 -29.89
C PRO A 304 -5.10 13.91 -30.94
N VAL A 305 -4.50 14.13 -32.10
CA VAL A 305 -4.40 13.24 -33.27
C VAL A 305 -3.61 11.95 -32.93
N PRO A 306 -3.94 10.78 -33.50
CA PRO A 306 -3.31 9.51 -33.11
C PRO A 306 -1.91 9.34 -33.72
N PRO A 307 -0.93 8.73 -33.02
CA PRO A 307 0.35 8.38 -33.60
C PRO A 307 0.27 7.05 -34.37
N THR A 308 0.89 7.06 -35.54
CA THR A 308 1.15 5.92 -36.42
C THR A 308 2.14 4.93 -35.80
N ALA A 309 2.03 3.66 -36.23
CA ALA A 309 2.71 2.45 -35.75
C ALA A 309 4.21 2.57 -35.38
N THR A 310 4.56 1.91 -34.28
CA THR A 310 5.94 1.72 -33.78
C THR A 310 6.61 0.50 -34.42
N PRO A 311 7.83 0.60 -34.98
CA PRO A 311 8.70 -0.54 -35.23
C PRO A 311 9.58 -0.87 -34.02
N THR A 312 9.97 -2.15 -33.93
CA THR A 312 10.78 -2.80 -32.89
C THR A 312 12.10 -2.07 -32.55
N PRO A 313 12.57 -2.02 -31.27
CA PRO A 313 13.82 -1.36 -30.93
C PRO A 313 15.05 -2.21 -31.25
N ALA A 314 16.04 -1.60 -31.91
CA ALA A 314 17.40 -2.11 -32.04
C ALA A 314 18.33 -1.42 -31.01
N GLN A 315 19.29 -2.17 -30.49
CA GLN A 315 20.38 -1.71 -29.61
C GLN A 315 21.21 -0.59 -30.26
N SER A 316 21.50 0.47 -29.52
CA SER A 316 22.45 1.52 -29.91
C SER A 316 23.69 1.54 -29.01
N THR A 317 24.86 1.62 -29.66
CA THR A 317 26.21 1.82 -29.12
C THR A 317 26.42 3.24 -28.53
N PRO A 318 27.43 3.45 -27.65
CA PRO A 318 27.56 4.69 -26.88
C PRO A 318 28.21 5.84 -27.68
N THR A 319 27.67 7.04 -27.49
CA THR A 319 28.18 8.34 -27.98
C THR A 319 29.14 8.96 -26.93
N PRO A 320 30.17 9.76 -27.30
CA PRO A 320 31.20 10.21 -26.35
C PRO A 320 30.69 11.21 -25.31
N ALA A 321 31.29 11.16 -24.11
CA ALA A 321 30.87 11.89 -22.91
C ALA A 321 31.02 13.43 -23.03
N PRO A 322 30.02 14.21 -22.58
CA PRO A 322 30.20 15.63 -22.29
C PRO A 322 31.04 15.80 -21.00
N THR A 323 31.82 16.87 -20.94
CA THR A 323 32.72 17.25 -19.83
C THR A 323 32.00 17.73 -18.56
N THR A 324 30.76 17.28 -18.32
CA THR A 324 30.05 17.53 -17.06
C THR A 324 30.69 16.69 -15.95
N PRO A 325 30.98 17.28 -14.76
CA PRO A 325 31.50 16.51 -13.64
C PRO A 325 30.52 15.40 -13.27
N ASN A 326 31.03 14.17 -13.09
CA ASN A 326 30.23 13.04 -12.63
C ASN A 326 29.63 13.35 -11.26
N LEU A 327 28.30 13.30 -11.14
CA LEU A 327 27.59 13.57 -9.89
C LEU A 327 27.69 12.40 -8.89
N ILE A 328 28.13 11.23 -9.34
CA ILE A 328 28.32 10.03 -8.52
C ILE A 328 29.74 9.97 -7.97
N GLN A 329 29.86 9.78 -6.65
CA GLN A 329 31.15 9.58 -6.00
C GLN A 329 31.56 8.11 -5.99
N GLY A 330 32.82 7.83 -6.33
CA GLY A 330 33.39 6.48 -6.22
C GLY A 330 32.73 5.41 -7.09
N GLY A 331 31.97 5.79 -8.13
CA GLY A 331 31.21 4.85 -8.97
C GLY A 331 32.06 3.89 -9.83
N SER A 332 33.38 4.11 -9.91
CA SER A 332 34.32 3.15 -10.51
C SER A 332 34.87 2.11 -9.53
N PHE A 333 34.66 2.29 -8.23
CA PHE A 333 35.11 1.37 -7.17
C PHE A 333 36.64 1.08 -7.09
N GLU A 334 37.47 1.80 -7.85
CA GLU A 334 38.92 1.57 -7.97
C GLU A 334 39.74 2.05 -6.75
N ASN A 335 39.35 3.18 -6.16
CA ASN A 335 40.21 3.94 -5.23
C ASN A 335 39.79 3.76 -3.76
N THR A 336 39.12 2.67 -3.41
CA THR A 336 38.57 2.48 -2.07
C THR A 336 38.88 1.10 -1.48
N SER A 337 39.00 1.04 -0.15
CA SER A 337 39.04 -0.22 0.61
C SER A 337 37.66 -0.67 1.07
N THR A 338 36.66 0.21 0.99
CA THR A 338 35.25 -0.02 1.35
C THR A 338 34.32 0.56 0.27
N LEU A 339 33.04 0.18 0.28
CA LEU A 339 32.06 0.70 -0.68
C LEU A 339 31.64 2.16 -0.42
N ALA A 340 32.11 2.81 0.66
CA ALA A 340 31.73 4.19 0.97
C ALA A 340 32.07 5.15 -0.20
N PRO A 341 31.19 6.13 -0.52
CA PRO A 341 29.99 6.53 0.22
C PRO A 341 28.72 5.73 -0.12
N TRP A 342 28.83 4.64 -0.87
CA TRP A 342 27.68 3.80 -1.19
C TRP A 342 27.20 3.06 0.06
N TYR A 343 25.88 3.03 0.23
CA TYR A 343 25.23 2.24 1.26
C TYR A 343 24.73 0.92 0.68
N PHE A 344 24.52 -0.03 1.59
CA PHE A 344 23.86 -1.29 1.31
C PHE A 344 22.81 -1.55 2.37
N THR A 345 21.60 -1.87 1.95
CA THR A 345 20.52 -2.31 2.83
C THR A 345 20.02 -3.68 2.39
N ALA A 346 19.73 -4.53 3.37
CA ALA A 346 19.03 -5.78 3.17
C ALA A 346 17.98 -5.93 4.26
N ASN A 347 16.72 -5.80 3.89
CA ASN A 347 15.57 -5.85 4.79
C ASN A 347 14.85 -7.19 4.62
N TYR A 348 14.40 -7.77 5.74
CA TYR A 348 13.58 -8.98 5.71
C TYR A 348 12.36 -8.78 4.78
N PRO A 349 11.98 -9.77 3.94
CA PRO A 349 12.51 -11.14 3.90
C PRO A 349 13.80 -11.32 3.09
N ALA A 350 14.28 -10.32 2.36
CA ALA A 350 15.53 -10.47 1.63
C ALA A 350 16.75 -10.44 2.58
N THR A 351 17.82 -11.13 2.20
CA THR A 351 19.10 -11.04 2.91
C THR A 351 20.22 -10.98 1.89
N GLY A 352 21.31 -10.31 2.25
CA GLY A 352 22.49 -10.23 1.41
C GLY A 352 23.63 -9.45 2.04
N ASN A 353 24.69 -9.26 1.28
CA ASN A 353 25.80 -8.38 1.62
C ASN A 353 26.35 -7.70 0.36
N ALA A 354 27.05 -6.58 0.55
CA ALA A 354 27.83 -5.94 -0.50
C ALA A 354 29.30 -5.80 -0.10
N THR A 355 30.19 -6.08 -1.04
CA THR A 355 31.65 -6.00 -0.87
C THR A 355 32.31 -5.45 -2.14
N ILE A 356 33.53 -4.94 -2.02
CA ILE A 356 34.38 -4.73 -3.21
C ILE A 356 34.87 -6.10 -3.71
N ASP A 357 34.80 -6.34 -5.01
CA ASP A 357 35.38 -7.50 -5.66
C ASP A 357 36.48 -7.08 -6.63
N ARG A 358 37.69 -7.60 -6.41
CA ARG A 358 38.89 -7.34 -7.24
C ARG A 358 39.17 -8.42 -8.30
N THR A 359 38.27 -9.38 -8.43
CA THR A 359 38.41 -10.53 -9.34
C THR A 359 37.43 -10.48 -10.50
N THR A 360 36.30 -9.79 -10.33
CA THR A 360 35.25 -9.61 -11.35
C THR A 360 34.95 -8.13 -11.48
N TYR A 361 35.32 -7.50 -12.59
CA TYR A 361 35.13 -6.07 -12.87
C TYR A 361 34.90 -5.83 -14.37
N SER A 362 34.28 -4.71 -14.72
CA SER A 362 34.05 -4.33 -16.13
C SER A 362 35.23 -3.57 -16.70
N SER A 363 35.91 -2.77 -15.87
CA SER A 363 37.13 -2.05 -16.22
C SER A 363 37.96 -1.79 -14.96
N GLY A 364 39.24 -1.45 -15.12
CA GLY A 364 40.11 -1.19 -13.96
C GLY A 364 40.47 -2.50 -13.23
N HIS A 365 40.26 -2.54 -11.93
CA HIS A 365 40.70 -3.60 -11.02
C HIS A 365 39.65 -3.98 -9.96
N ALA A 366 38.50 -3.29 -9.89
CA ALA A 366 37.49 -3.53 -8.87
C ALA A 366 36.06 -3.26 -9.33
N SER A 367 35.08 -3.89 -8.69
CA SER A 367 33.66 -3.55 -8.83
C SER A 367 32.89 -3.73 -7.52
N ALA A 368 31.66 -3.23 -7.45
CA ALA A 368 30.75 -3.53 -6.35
C ALA A 368 30.12 -4.91 -6.57
N ARG A 369 30.29 -5.82 -5.61
CA ARG A 369 29.67 -7.15 -5.58
C ARG A 369 28.55 -7.19 -4.56
N ILE A 370 27.33 -7.37 -5.02
CA ILE A 370 26.13 -7.50 -4.21
C ILE A 370 25.68 -8.96 -4.25
N ASN A 371 25.69 -9.65 -3.11
CA ASN A 371 25.28 -11.04 -3.01
C ASN A 371 23.96 -11.17 -2.28
N VAL A 372 22.89 -11.45 -3.03
CA VAL A 372 21.56 -11.73 -2.48
C VAL A 372 21.50 -13.20 -2.06
N THR A 373 21.47 -13.45 -0.75
CA THR A 373 21.45 -14.79 -0.15
C THR A 373 20.05 -15.34 0.03
N ARG A 374 19.06 -14.46 0.27
CA ARG A 374 17.63 -14.77 0.24
C ARG A 374 16.92 -13.67 -0.55
N ALA A 375 16.09 -14.07 -1.50
CA ALA A 375 15.29 -13.15 -2.29
C ALA A 375 13.98 -12.82 -1.58
N ASP A 376 13.44 -11.65 -1.89
CA ASP A 376 12.04 -11.29 -1.69
C ASP A 376 11.40 -11.19 -3.07
N SER A 377 10.56 -12.15 -3.46
CA SER A 377 9.90 -12.15 -4.76
C SER A 377 9.01 -10.94 -5.03
N PHE A 378 8.65 -10.16 -4.01
CA PHE A 378 7.73 -9.04 -4.10
C PHE A 378 8.46 -7.70 -4.18
N ASN A 379 9.43 -7.47 -3.29
CA ASN A 379 10.06 -6.15 -3.16
C ASN A 379 11.53 -6.13 -3.62
N SER A 380 11.78 -5.51 -4.77
CA SER A 380 13.15 -5.34 -5.29
C SER A 380 14.00 -4.46 -4.38
N TRP A 381 13.41 -3.51 -3.66
CA TRP A 381 14.11 -2.59 -2.77
C TRP A 381 14.46 -3.19 -1.39
N ASN A 382 14.09 -4.45 -1.11
CA ASN A 382 14.54 -5.13 0.11
C ASN A 382 16.01 -5.56 0.04
N VAL A 383 16.65 -5.46 -1.12
CA VAL A 383 18.11 -5.33 -1.23
C VAL A 383 18.44 -4.12 -2.07
N GLN A 384 18.99 -3.06 -1.47
CA GLN A 384 19.42 -1.87 -2.19
C GLN A 384 20.92 -1.68 -2.07
N PHE A 385 21.50 -1.21 -3.17
CA PHE A 385 22.84 -0.68 -3.20
C PHE A 385 22.79 0.68 -3.88
N GLY A 386 23.18 1.75 -3.19
CA GLY A 386 22.93 3.10 -3.68
C GLY A 386 23.78 4.19 -3.03
N GLN A 387 23.58 5.42 -3.48
CA GLN A 387 24.22 6.62 -2.93
C GLN A 387 23.14 7.69 -2.69
N SER A 388 23.14 8.27 -1.49
CA SER A 388 22.25 9.37 -1.10
C SER A 388 22.87 10.74 -1.44
N ASP A 389 22.12 11.81 -1.19
CA ASP A 389 22.58 13.21 -1.31
C ASP A 389 23.04 13.63 -2.71
N VAL A 390 22.48 13.02 -3.77
CA VAL A 390 22.76 13.43 -5.15
C VAL A 390 21.83 14.58 -5.52
N ALA A 391 22.41 15.72 -5.91
CA ALA A 391 21.66 16.92 -6.26
C ALA A 391 21.42 17.02 -7.77
N PHE A 392 20.21 17.42 -8.16
CA PHE A 392 19.83 17.66 -9.54
C PHE A 392 19.04 18.96 -9.70
N GLN A 393 19.18 19.60 -10.86
CA GLN A 393 18.50 20.84 -11.17
C GLN A 393 17.23 20.59 -12.00
N LYS A 394 16.18 21.35 -11.67
CA LYS A 394 14.92 21.33 -12.40
C LYS A 394 15.16 21.57 -13.89
N GLY A 395 14.53 20.77 -14.74
CA GLY A 395 14.55 20.92 -16.18
C GLY A 395 15.87 20.57 -16.87
N HIS A 396 16.90 20.17 -16.14
CA HIS A 396 18.15 19.66 -16.72
C HIS A 396 18.02 18.17 -16.99
N THR A 397 18.36 17.74 -18.21
CA THR A 397 18.38 16.33 -18.56
C THR A 397 19.72 15.72 -18.16
N TYR A 398 19.66 14.71 -17.31
CA TYR A 398 20.81 13.96 -16.85
C TYR A 398 20.83 12.57 -17.50
N THR A 399 22.03 12.02 -17.69
CA THR A 399 22.20 10.64 -18.16
C THR A 399 22.94 9.83 -17.11
N ILE A 400 22.32 8.77 -16.60
CA ILE A 400 22.98 7.76 -15.78
C ILE A 400 23.51 6.64 -16.66
N THR A 401 24.77 6.25 -16.44
CA THR A 401 25.41 5.10 -17.07
C THR A 401 26.02 4.18 -16.03
N PHE A 402 25.99 2.87 -16.28
CA PHE A 402 26.65 1.87 -15.44
C PHE A 402 26.88 0.57 -16.21
N ALA A 403 27.90 -0.18 -15.83
CA ALA A 403 28.10 -1.56 -16.24
C ALA A 403 27.52 -2.49 -15.18
N ALA A 404 26.82 -3.55 -15.60
CA ALA A 404 26.37 -4.58 -14.67
C ALA A 404 26.35 -5.99 -15.29
N LYS A 405 26.55 -7.00 -14.44
CA LYS A 405 26.33 -8.43 -14.75
C LYS A 405 25.83 -9.18 -13.52
N ALA A 406 25.35 -10.41 -13.71
CA ALA A 406 24.91 -11.29 -12.63
C ALA A 406 25.47 -12.71 -12.74
N SER A 407 25.36 -13.49 -11.66
CA SER A 407 25.75 -14.91 -11.64
C SER A 407 24.80 -15.80 -12.43
N ALA A 408 23.57 -15.33 -12.68
CA ALA A 408 22.55 -15.97 -13.51
C ALA A 408 21.64 -14.87 -14.10
N ASN A 409 20.93 -15.17 -15.19
CA ASN A 409 20.01 -14.22 -15.81
C ASN A 409 18.92 -13.80 -14.82
N ARG A 410 18.72 -12.49 -14.66
CA ARG A 410 17.78 -11.92 -13.69
C ARG A 410 17.44 -10.48 -14.03
N THR A 411 16.44 -9.92 -13.36
CA THR A 411 16.11 -8.49 -13.45
C THR A 411 16.72 -7.73 -12.27
N GLY A 412 17.20 -6.52 -12.56
CA GLY A 412 17.46 -5.47 -11.56
C GLY A 412 16.60 -4.25 -11.85
N GLN A 413 16.47 -3.36 -10.88
CA GLN A 413 15.76 -2.10 -11.06
C GLN A 413 16.65 -0.95 -10.61
N LEU A 414 16.79 0.05 -11.46
CA LEU A 414 17.41 1.32 -11.14
C LEU A 414 16.31 2.30 -10.73
N ASP A 415 16.56 3.02 -9.66
CA ASP A 415 15.67 4.05 -9.13
C ASP A 415 16.46 5.31 -8.77
N ILE A 416 15.93 6.49 -9.12
CA ILE A 416 16.42 7.79 -8.69
C ILE A 416 15.24 8.51 -8.06
N GLN A 417 15.27 8.67 -6.75
CA GLN A 417 14.14 9.19 -5.97
C GLN A 417 14.61 10.14 -4.86
N LEU A 418 13.70 10.86 -4.21
CA LEU A 418 14.02 11.57 -2.97
C LEU A 418 14.39 10.56 -1.85
N ASP A 419 15.31 10.92 -0.95
CA ASP A 419 15.74 10.12 0.22
C ASP A 419 14.72 10.07 1.38
N ALA A 420 13.56 10.70 1.21
CA ALA A 420 12.49 10.74 2.19
C ALA A 420 11.16 10.94 1.49
N ARG A 421 10.08 10.64 2.23
CA ARG A 421 8.70 10.82 1.77
C ARG A 421 8.48 12.24 1.21
N PRO A 422 7.89 12.41 0.01
CA PRO A 422 7.08 11.45 -0.75
C PRO A 422 7.85 10.44 -1.63
N TRP A 423 9.17 10.29 -1.49
CA TRP A 423 9.99 9.40 -2.31
C TRP A 423 9.76 9.67 -3.80
N THR A 424 9.70 10.95 -4.19
CA THR A 424 9.39 11.32 -5.58
C THR A 424 10.41 10.67 -6.50
N GLU A 425 9.95 9.75 -7.34
CA GLU A 425 10.74 9.06 -8.34
C GLU A 425 10.94 9.97 -9.56
N TYR A 426 12.19 10.16 -9.97
CA TYR A 426 12.59 10.89 -11.16
C TYR A 426 13.05 9.96 -12.28
N LEU A 427 13.49 8.74 -11.94
CA LEU A 427 13.77 7.66 -12.87
C LEU A 427 13.49 6.33 -12.19
N LYS A 428 12.67 5.47 -12.78
CA LYS A 428 12.51 4.08 -12.35
C LYS A 428 12.53 3.16 -13.55
N GLN A 429 13.54 2.30 -13.62
CA GLN A 429 13.83 1.54 -14.83
C GLN A 429 14.29 0.13 -14.51
N ASN A 430 13.53 -0.86 -15.00
CA ASN A 430 13.97 -2.25 -14.96
C ASN A 430 15.05 -2.49 -16.04
N PHE A 431 16.05 -3.30 -15.71
CA PHE A 431 17.10 -3.74 -16.63
C PHE A 431 17.37 -5.24 -16.45
N THR A 432 17.68 -5.92 -17.55
CA THR A 432 17.90 -7.37 -17.56
C THR A 432 19.39 -7.68 -17.49
N LEU A 433 19.80 -8.39 -16.46
CA LEU A 433 21.18 -8.82 -16.25
C LEU A 433 21.41 -10.19 -16.87
N SER A 434 22.56 -10.33 -17.53
CA SER A 434 23.07 -11.62 -17.99
C SER A 434 24.36 -12.02 -17.25
N THR A 435 24.92 -13.17 -17.60
CA THR A 435 26.24 -13.60 -17.11
C THR A 435 27.40 -12.81 -17.73
N ASN A 436 27.14 -11.98 -18.74
CA ASN A 436 28.13 -11.11 -19.39
C ASN A 436 27.96 -9.66 -18.91
N TRP A 437 29.06 -8.91 -18.88
CA TRP A 437 29.00 -7.47 -18.64
C TRP A 437 28.22 -6.77 -19.75
N GLN A 438 27.29 -5.91 -19.34
CA GLN A 438 26.48 -5.08 -20.21
C GLN A 438 26.55 -3.65 -19.72
N GLN A 439 26.54 -2.71 -20.66
CA GLN A 439 26.48 -1.28 -20.40
C GLN A 439 25.03 -0.80 -20.49
N TYR A 440 24.59 -0.03 -19.51
CA TYR A 440 23.26 0.56 -19.43
C TYR A 440 23.37 2.08 -19.45
N SER A 441 22.39 2.72 -20.08
CA SER A 441 22.29 4.18 -20.18
C SER A 441 20.83 4.59 -20.16
N TYR A 442 20.47 5.48 -19.24
CA TYR A 442 19.12 6.00 -19.08
C TYR A 442 19.15 7.50 -18.84
N THR A 443 18.16 8.20 -19.39
CA THR A 443 18.04 9.66 -19.26
C THR A 443 16.84 10.03 -18.41
N PHE A 444 16.96 11.06 -17.59
CA PHE A 444 15.85 11.60 -16.82
C PHE A 444 15.95 13.13 -16.69
N THR A 445 14.82 13.79 -16.47
CA THR A 445 14.76 15.26 -16.32
C THR A 445 13.90 15.60 -15.11
N PRO A 446 14.51 16.06 -14.00
CA PRO A 446 13.77 16.42 -12.80
C PRO A 446 12.77 17.56 -13.03
N SER A 447 11.56 17.41 -12.49
CA SER A 447 10.53 18.44 -12.51
C SER A 447 10.70 19.50 -11.41
N ALA A 448 11.64 19.28 -10.47
CA ALA A 448 11.99 20.14 -9.35
C ALA A 448 13.52 20.16 -9.13
N ASN A 449 14.00 21.16 -8.37
CA ASN A 449 15.37 21.14 -7.85
C ASN A 449 15.42 20.14 -6.70
N ILE A 450 16.43 19.29 -6.70
CA ILE A 450 16.60 18.20 -5.73
C ILE A 450 17.98 18.35 -5.10
N THR A 451 18.06 18.26 -3.78
CA THR A 451 19.33 18.32 -3.05
C THR A 451 19.73 17.00 -2.40
N ASN A 452 18.80 16.05 -2.35
CA ASN A 452 18.85 14.85 -1.52
C ASN A 452 18.28 13.62 -2.26
N ALA A 453 18.63 13.44 -3.53
CA ALA A 453 18.20 12.24 -4.24
C ALA A 453 19.04 11.02 -3.82
N GLU A 454 18.39 9.86 -3.74
CA GLU A 454 19.04 8.56 -3.75
C GLU A 454 19.12 8.02 -5.17
N VAL A 455 20.22 7.36 -5.49
CA VAL A 455 20.43 6.58 -6.72
C VAL A 455 20.60 5.12 -6.33
N ASN A 456 19.58 4.31 -6.59
CA ASN A 456 19.41 2.97 -6.04
C ASN A 456 19.39 1.87 -7.08
N PHE A 457 20.16 0.82 -6.84
CA PHE A 457 20.03 -0.47 -7.51
C PHE A 457 19.25 -1.43 -6.60
N ASN A 458 17.99 -1.67 -6.95
CA ASN A 458 17.05 -2.55 -6.27
C ASN A 458 17.19 -3.99 -6.81
N LEU A 459 17.66 -4.91 -5.96
CA LEU A 459 18.12 -6.26 -6.33
C LEU A 459 17.48 -7.38 -5.50
N GLY A 460 16.47 -7.10 -4.69
CA GLY A 460 15.86 -8.06 -3.75
C GLY A 460 15.12 -9.24 -4.38
N GLN A 461 14.61 -9.09 -5.61
CA GLN A 461 13.68 -10.04 -6.25
C GLN A 461 14.27 -11.35 -6.76
N SER A 462 15.59 -11.53 -6.69
CA SER A 462 16.20 -12.80 -7.09
C SER A 462 17.44 -13.10 -6.28
N LYS A 463 17.63 -14.38 -5.97
CA LYS A 463 18.85 -14.86 -5.31
C LYS A 463 20.00 -14.85 -6.32
N GLY A 464 21.21 -14.60 -5.85
CA GLY A 464 22.42 -14.62 -6.68
C GLY A 464 23.24 -13.36 -6.56
N THR A 465 24.44 -13.41 -7.13
CA THR A 465 25.39 -12.30 -7.08
C THR A 465 25.19 -11.38 -8.29
N VAL A 466 25.25 -10.07 -8.05
CA VAL A 466 25.25 -9.00 -9.05
C VAL A 466 26.53 -8.21 -8.89
N TRP A 467 27.16 -7.83 -10.00
CA TRP A 467 28.29 -6.91 -10.03
C TRP A 467 27.89 -5.65 -10.77
N ILE A 468 28.24 -4.50 -10.19
CA ILE A 468 27.99 -3.16 -10.74
C ILE A 468 29.30 -2.39 -10.75
N ASP A 469 29.55 -1.69 -11.85
CA ASP A 469 30.80 -0.97 -12.09
C ASP A 469 30.54 0.29 -12.93
N ASN A 470 31.47 1.24 -12.93
CA ASN A 470 31.43 2.48 -13.72
C ASN A 470 30.12 3.28 -13.63
N VAL A 471 29.57 3.46 -12.43
CA VAL A 471 28.36 4.26 -12.25
C VAL A 471 28.69 5.75 -12.39
N ALA A 472 27.99 6.43 -13.29
CA ALA A 472 28.17 7.86 -13.51
C ALA A 472 26.84 8.54 -13.85
N ILE A 473 26.71 9.81 -13.46
CA ILE A 473 25.63 10.70 -13.90
C ILE A 473 26.25 12.01 -14.40
N HIS A 474 25.88 12.42 -15.61
CA HIS A 474 26.38 13.62 -16.30
C HIS A 474 25.28 14.56 -16.75
#